data_AF-A0A8T7KNU0-F1
#
_entry.id   AF-A0A8T7KNU0-F1
#
_cell.length_a   1.000
_cell.length_b   1.000
_cell.length_c   1.000
_cell.angle_alpha   90.00
_cell.angle_beta   90.00
_cell.angle_gamma   90.00
#
_symmetry.space_group_name_H-M   'P 1'
#
loop_
_entity.id
_entity.type
_entity.pdbx_description
1 polymer ?
#
loop_
_entity_poly.entity_id
_entity_poly.type
_entity_poly.pdbx_seq_one_letter_code
_entity_poly.pdbx_strand_id
1 'polypeptide(L)'
;MMLSAHPVRAFFIYAHSDKKIVHRLHARMVRDGVNTWLDTENLQPGQDWAYEIRRAILKCDVIIVCLSRAFNERRGYRHEELRLALRKASLLPRDEVFIVPVRLEKCVMPDSLRRLHRVDVFERGGYRILIRTLRGKAESNR
;
A
#
# COMPACT_ATOMS: atom_id res chain seq x y z
N MET A 1 4.90 -16.86 -26.53
CA MET A 1 4.35 -15.49 -26.53
C MET A 1 3.63 -15.28 -25.19
N MET A 2 4.35 -14.81 -24.16
CA MET A 2 3.75 -14.58 -22.83
C MET A 2 3.00 -13.24 -22.84
N LEU A 3 1.68 -13.28 -22.75
CA LEU A 3 0.83 -12.12 -22.53
C LEU A 3 1.23 -11.49 -21.18
N SER A 4 1.80 -10.27 -21.21
CA SER A 4 2.25 -9.58 -20.01
C SER A 4 1.07 -9.38 -19.06
N ALA A 5 1.17 -9.89 -17.82
CA ALA A 5 0.25 -9.52 -16.76
C ALA A 5 0.27 -7.99 -16.58
N HIS A 6 -0.90 -7.37 -16.42
CA HIS A 6 -0.96 -5.94 -16.13
C HIS A 6 -0.25 -5.67 -14.80
N PRO A 7 0.72 -4.75 -14.76
CA PRO A 7 1.41 -4.40 -13.52
C PRO A 7 0.45 -3.86 -12.46
N VAL A 8 0.47 -4.43 -11.25
CA VAL A 8 -0.36 -3.97 -10.12
C VAL A 8 0.15 -2.64 -9.60
N ARG A 9 -0.63 -1.58 -9.78
CA ARG A 9 -0.33 -0.25 -9.25
C ARG A 9 -0.63 -0.24 -7.77
N ALA A 10 0.41 -0.43 -6.95
CA ALA A 10 0.32 -0.27 -5.51
C ALA A 10 0.63 1.18 -5.11
N PHE A 11 -0.08 1.72 -4.12
CA PHE A 11 0.24 2.99 -3.47
C PHE A 11 0.49 2.76 -1.98
N PHE A 12 1.51 3.39 -1.40
CA PHE A 12 1.92 3.17 -0.01
C PHE A 12 1.46 4.31 0.89
N ILE A 13 0.81 3.95 2.00
CA ILE A 13 0.54 4.86 3.12
C ILE A 13 1.49 4.46 4.26
N TYR A 14 2.38 5.37 4.66
CA TYR A 14 3.41 5.08 5.66
C TYR A 14 3.79 6.33 6.45
N ALA A 15 4.34 6.19 7.66
CA ALA A 15 4.85 7.35 8.39
C ALA A 15 6.14 7.88 7.74
N HIS A 16 6.36 9.18 7.73
CA HIS A 16 7.56 9.77 7.12
C HIS A 16 8.88 9.17 7.67
N SER A 17 8.92 8.83 8.97
CA SER A 17 10.05 8.13 9.60
C SER A 17 10.33 6.74 9.03
N ASP A 18 9.32 6.10 8.43
CA ASP A 18 9.41 4.78 7.83
C ASP A 18 9.90 4.82 6.38
N LYS A 19 10.18 6.01 5.82
CA LYS A 19 10.61 6.18 4.42
C LYS A 19 11.73 5.20 4.05
N LYS A 20 12.79 5.10 4.85
CA LYS A 20 13.93 4.23 4.55
C LYS A 20 13.53 2.74 4.45
N ILE A 21 12.66 2.24 5.33
CA ILE A 21 12.25 0.83 5.32
C ILE A 21 11.24 0.55 4.19
N VAL A 22 10.33 1.48 3.92
CA VAL A 22 9.37 1.36 2.82
C VAL A 22 10.05 1.41 1.46
N HIS A 23 11.02 2.30 1.26
CA HIS A 23 11.81 2.34 0.02
C HIS A 23 12.60 1.04 -0.21
N ARG A 24 13.18 0.44 0.84
CA ARG A 24 13.83 -0.88 0.72
C ARG A 24 12.85 -1.99 0.37
N LEU A 25 11.66 -1.97 0.98
CA LEU A 25 10.60 -2.92 0.67
C LEU A 25 10.16 -2.78 -0.80
N HIS A 26 9.85 -1.56 -1.23
CA HIS A 26 9.51 -1.22 -2.62
C HIS A 26 10.58 -1.68 -3.61
N ALA A 27 11.86 -1.34 -3.38
CA ALA A 27 12.95 -1.76 -4.25
C ALA A 27 13.10 -3.29 -4.33
N ARG A 28 12.77 -4.01 -3.25
CA ARG A 28 12.73 -5.48 -3.26
C ARG A 28 11.54 -6.00 -4.08
N MET A 29 10.36 -5.40 -3.93
CA MET A 29 9.15 -5.77 -4.68
C MET A 29 9.33 -5.57 -6.19
N VAL A 30 9.94 -4.46 -6.60
CA VAL A 30 10.27 -4.17 -8.00
C VAL A 30 11.22 -5.21 -8.58
N ARG A 31 12.29 -5.58 -7.85
CA ARG A 31 13.22 -6.65 -8.26
C ARG A 31 12.52 -8.00 -8.44
N ASP A 32 11.46 -8.25 -7.67
CA ASP A 32 10.68 -9.48 -7.75
C ASP A 32 9.48 -9.39 -8.72
N GLY A 33 9.49 -8.38 -9.60
CA GLY A 33 8.55 -8.24 -10.71
C GLY A 33 7.19 -7.63 -10.34
N VAL A 34 7.06 -6.99 -9.18
CA VAL A 34 5.87 -6.24 -8.81
C VAL A 34 6.08 -4.76 -9.11
N ASN A 35 5.35 -4.22 -10.08
CA ASN A 35 5.46 -2.82 -10.46
C ASN A 35 4.69 -1.91 -9.51
N THR A 36 5.27 -1.65 -8.34
CA THR A 36 4.66 -0.78 -7.34
C THR A 36 5.01 0.69 -7.55
N TRP A 37 4.07 1.60 -7.28
CA TRP A 37 4.31 3.03 -7.37
C TRP A 37 4.54 3.62 -5.98
N LEU A 38 5.69 4.27 -5.78
CA LEU A 38 6.04 4.93 -4.53
C LEU A 38 5.95 6.43 -4.76
N ASP A 39 4.73 6.97 -4.71
CA ASP A 39 4.47 8.33 -5.16
C ASP A 39 4.52 9.36 -4.05
N THR A 40 5.74 9.79 -3.74
CA THR A 40 5.97 11.10 -3.11
C THR A 40 7.15 11.85 -3.73
N GLU A 41 7.80 11.31 -4.76
CA GLU A 41 9.04 11.87 -5.33
C GLU A 41 8.90 12.44 -6.75
N ASN A 42 7.75 12.28 -7.40
CA ASN A 42 7.51 12.73 -8.79
C ASN A 42 6.58 13.94 -8.92
N LEU A 43 6.26 14.63 -7.82
CA LEU A 43 5.42 15.83 -7.89
C LEU A 43 6.21 16.99 -8.47
N GLN A 44 5.71 17.55 -9.57
CA GLN A 44 6.28 18.73 -10.20
C GLN A 44 6.02 19.97 -9.34
N PRO A 45 6.97 20.92 -9.30
CA PRO A 45 6.73 22.22 -8.69
C PRO A 45 5.44 22.86 -9.23
N GLY A 46 4.56 23.31 -8.33
CA GLY A 46 3.27 23.91 -8.68
C GLY A 46 2.07 22.96 -8.71
N GLN A 47 2.27 21.64 -8.61
CA GLN A 47 1.14 20.72 -8.45
C GLN A 47 0.55 20.79 -7.04
N ASP A 48 -0.79 20.73 -6.95
CA ASP A 48 -1.47 20.55 -5.67
C ASP A 48 -1.23 19.12 -5.16
N TRP A 49 -0.27 19.00 -4.25
CA TRP A 49 0.11 17.77 -3.59
C TRP A 49 -1.09 16.97 -3.04
N ALA A 50 -2.08 17.66 -2.48
CA ALA A 50 -3.25 16.99 -1.90
C ALA A 50 -4.17 16.40 -2.97
N TYR A 51 -4.33 17.08 -4.12
CA TYR A 51 -5.09 16.58 -5.25
C TYR A 51 -4.43 15.34 -5.88
N GLU A 52 -3.12 15.40 -6.08
CA GLU A 52 -2.36 14.34 -6.76
C GLU A 52 -2.39 13.02 -5.99
N ILE A 53 -2.23 13.05 -4.66
CA ILE A 53 -2.32 11.85 -3.82
C ILE A 53 -3.74 11.30 -3.76
N ARG A 54 -4.77 12.15 -3.69
CA ARG A 54 -6.16 11.66 -3.78
C ARG A 54 -6.37 10.94 -5.11
N ARG A 55 -5.87 11.50 -6.21
CA ARG A 55 -5.93 10.86 -7.53
C ARG A 55 -5.14 9.55 -7.57
N ALA A 56 -3.98 9.48 -6.93
CA ALA A 56 -3.18 8.25 -6.80
C ALA A 56 -3.97 7.13 -6.12
N ILE A 57 -4.59 7.42 -4.97
CA ILE A 57 -5.42 6.48 -4.21
C ILE A 57 -6.62 6.01 -5.03
N LEU A 58 -7.25 6.92 -5.79
CA LEU A 58 -8.39 6.58 -6.64
C LEU A 58 -7.98 5.74 -7.85
N LYS A 59 -6.78 5.91 -8.40
CA LYS A 59 -6.31 5.18 -9.58
C LYS A 59 -5.54 3.90 -9.27
N CYS A 60 -5.05 3.68 -8.05
CA CYS A 60 -4.30 2.48 -7.72
C CYS A 60 -5.20 1.24 -7.63
N ASP A 61 -4.59 0.07 -7.84
CA ASP A 61 -5.23 -1.24 -7.76
C ASP A 61 -5.17 -1.80 -6.32
N VAL A 62 -4.12 -1.41 -5.57
CA VAL A 62 -3.92 -1.81 -4.17
C VAL A 62 -3.34 -0.65 -3.36
N ILE A 63 -3.82 -0.50 -2.12
CA ILE A 63 -3.23 0.35 -1.08
C ILE A 63 -2.46 -0.54 -0.10
N ILE A 64 -1.17 -0.27 0.07
CA ILE A 64 -0.33 -0.91 1.07
C ILE A 64 -0.22 0.04 2.26
N VAL A 65 -0.85 -0.30 3.38
CA VAL A 65 -0.77 0.51 4.60
C VAL A 65 0.36 -0.04 5.47
N CYS A 66 1.48 0.66 5.48
CA CYS A 66 2.64 0.30 6.28
C CYS A 66 2.47 0.76 7.73
N LEU A 67 2.30 -0.21 8.62
CA LEU A 67 2.06 0.00 10.04
C LEU A 67 3.37 -0.10 10.83
N SER A 68 3.57 0.86 11.71
CA SER A 68 4.67 0.98 12.68
C SER A 68 4.14 1.71 13.92
N ARG A 69 4.93 1.81 14.99
CA ARG A 69 4.59 2.68 16.13
C ARG A 69 4.46 4.14 15.70
N ALA A 70 5.38 4.62 14.85
CA ALA A 70 5.35 5.98 14.30
C ALA A 70 4.11 6.24 13.42
N PHE A 71 3.58 5.22 12.74
CA PHE A 71 2.31 5.32 12.03
C PHE A 71 1.18 5.68 13.00
N ASN A 72 1.10 4.97 14.13
CA ASN A 72 0.03 5.09 15.12
C ASN A 72 0.09 6.42 15.91
N GLU A 73 1.28 6.96 16.14
CA GLU A 73 1.47 8.16 16.98
C GLU A 73 1.04 9.46 16.31
N ARG A 74 1.10 9.54 14.99
CA ARG A 74 0.97 10.82 14.28
C ARG A 74 -0.44 11.04 13.70
N ARG A 75 -1.03 12.20 14.01
CA ARG A 75 -2.25 12.73 13.35
C ARG A 75 -1.90 13.51 12.05
N GLY A 76 -2.88 13.79 11.19
CA GLY A 76 -2.69 14.58 9.95
C GLY A 76 -2.98 13.83 8.64
N TYR A 77 -2.35 14.25 7.54
CA TYR A 77 -2.64 13.82 6.16
C TYR A 77 -2.75 12.30 5.94
N ARG A 78 -1.93 11.49 6.62
CA ARG A 78 -2.02 10.02 6.57
C ARG A 78 -3.37 9.45 7.03
N HIS A 79 -4.03 10.11 7.98
CA HIS A 79 -5.39 9.75 8.36
C HIS A 79 -6.40 10.10 7.26
N GLU A 80 -6.15 11.15 6.49
CA GLU A 80 -6.99 11.51 5.36
C GLU A 80 -6.82 10.53 4.19
N GLU A 81 -5.58 10.19 3.83
CA GLU A 81 -5.27 9.14 2.84
C GLU A 81 -5.92 7.81 3.24
N LEU A 82 -5.73 7.38 4.49
CA LEU A 82 -6.31 6.15 5.01
C LEU A 82 -7.85 6.21 5.00
N ARG A 83 -8.43 7.35 5.37
CA ARG A 83 -9.90 7.53 5.34
C ARG A 83 -10.43 7.45 3.91
N LEU A 84 -9.75 8.06 2.93
CA LEU A 84 -10.13 7.98 1.53
C LEU A 84 -10.00 6.55 0.99
N ALA A 85 -8.90 5.86 1.30
CA ALA A 85 -8.71 4.47 0.94
C ALA A 85 -9.81 3.57 1.54
N LEU A 86 -10.14 3.75 2.82
CA LEU A 86 -11.23 3.02 3.49
C LEU A 86 -12.60 3.29 2.86
N ARG A 87 -12.87 4.54 2.46
CA ARG A 87 -14.09 4.89 1.73
C ARG A 87 -14.15 4.19 0.38
N LYS A 88 -13.08 4.24 -0.41
CA LYS A 88 -13.02 3.51 -1.69
C LYS A 88 -13.20 2.00 -1.48
N ALA A 89 -12.52 1.41 -0.49
CA ALA A 89 -12.68 -0.01 -0.15
C ALA A 89 -14.12 -0.40 0.17
N SER A 90 -14.89 0.49 0.82
CA SER A 90 -16.29 0.23 1.18
C SER A 90 -17.25 0.17 -0.02
N LEU A 91 -16.84 0.70 -1.18
CA LEU A 91 -17.61 0.69 -2.42
C LEU A 91 -17.27 -0.51 -3.32
N LEU A 92 -16.27 -1.30 -2.95
CA LEU A 92 -15.82 -2.47 -3.70
C LEU A 92 -16.50 -3.75 -3.17
N PRO A 93 -16.56 -4.83 -3.98
CA PRO A 93 -16.98 -6.14 -3.51
C PRO A 93 -16.20 -6.59 -2.27
N ARG A 94 -16.82 -7.41 -1.40
CA ARG A 94 -16.20 -7.78 -0.11
C ARG A 94 -14.94 -8.65 -0.26
N ASP A 95 -14.87 -9.41 -1.33
CA ASP A 95 -13.76 -10.27 -1.72
C ASP A 95 -12.64 -9.53 -2.47
N GLU A 96 -12.88 -8.26 -2.83
CA GLU A 96 -11.91 -7.43 -3.53
C GLU A 96 -10.76 -7.01 -2.61
N VAL A 97 -9.56 -7.49 -2.89
CA VAL A 97 -8.34 -7.09 -2.16
C VAL A 97 -7.90 -5.72 -2.63
N PHE A 98 -8.29 -4.69 -1.89
CA PHE A 98 -7.89 -3.31 -2.16
C PHE A 98 -6.95 -2.72 -1.09
N ILE A 99 -7.14 -3.03 0.20
CA ILE A 99 -6.25 -2.57 1.28
C ILE A 99 -5.49 -3.75 1.85
N VAL A 100 -4.15 -3.65 1.88
CA VAL A 100 -3.26 -4.64 2.47
C VAL A 100 -2.50 -4.00 3.65
N PRO A 101 -2.89 -4.29 4.91
CA PRO A 101 -2.12 -3.89 6.08
C PRO A 101 -0.78 -4.64 6.13
N VAL A 102 0.32 -3.90 6.16
CA VAL A 102 1.69 -4.43 6.21
C VAL A 102 2.38 -3.89 7.45
N ARG A 103 2.65 -4.73 8.44
CA ARG A 103 3.42 -4.31 9.62
C ARG A 103 4.91 -4.41 9.34
N LEU A 104 5.59 -3.28 9.50
CA LEU A 104 7.03 -3.15 9.38
C LEU A 104 7.75 -3.60 10.67
N GLU A 105 7.05 -3.57 11.79
CA GLU A 105 7.52 -3.98 13.11
C GLU A 105 6.35 -4.50 13.97
N LYS A 106 6.65 -4.90 15.21
CA LYS A 106 5.61 -5.22 16.19
C LYS A 106 4.88 -3.95 16.65
N CYS A 107 3.64 -3.77 16.22
CA CYS A 107 2.77 -2.66 16.62
C CYS A 107 1.28 -3.06 16.63
N VAL A 108 0.48 -2.21 17.30
CA VAL A 108 -0.98 -2.34 17.32
C VAL A 108 -1.56 -1.91 15.97
N MET A 109 -2.54 -2.66 15.47
CA MET A 109 -3.27 -2.29 14.26
C MET A 109 -4.40 -1.32 14.59
N PRO A 110 -4.57 -0.20 13.83
CA PRO A 110 -5.72 0.69 14.01
C PRO A 110 -7.05 -0.06 13.90
N ASP A 111 -8.05 0.32 14.69
CA ASP A 111 -9.37 -0.34 14.72
C ASP A 111 -10.05 -0.37 13.34
N SER A 112 -9.86 0.69 12.54
CA SER A 112 -10.38 0.78 11.17
C SER A 112 -9.82 -0.28 10.22
N LEU A 113 -8.67 -0.87 10.56
CA LEU A 113 -7.99 -1.92 9.80
C LEU A 113 -8.10 -3.29 10.46
N ARG A 114 -8.56 -3.38 11.72
CA ARG A 114 -8.58 -4.63 12.51
C ARG A 114 -9.29 -5.81 11.85
N ARG A 115 -10.32 -5.53 11.03
CA ARG A 115 -11.07 -6.56 10.29
C ARG A 115 -10.31 -7.16 9.11
N LEU A 116 -9.22 -6.53 8.68
CA LEU A 116 -8.43 -6.97 7.54
C LEU A 116 -7.30 -7.89 8.00
N HIS A 117 -7.03 -8.92 7.21
CA HIS A 117 -5.85 -9.75 7.43
C HIS A 117 -4.59 -8.95 7.11
N ARG A 118 -3.58 -9.06 7.97
CA ARG A 118 -2.32 -8.31 7.85
C ARG A 118 -1.18 -9.19 7.36
N VAL A 119 -0.09 -8.56 6.93
CA VAL A 119 1.19 -9.22 6.69
C VAL A 119 2.26 -8.61 7.59
N ASP A 120 2.92 -9.45 8.39
CA ASP A 120 4.05 -9.06 9.22
C ASP A 120 5.36 -9.29 8.43
N VAL A 121 5.87 -8.27 7.72
CA VAL A 121 7.01 -8.44 6.77
C VAL A 121 8.37 -8.64 7.43
N PHE A 122 8.46 -8.35 8.73
CA PHE A 122 9.64 -8.60 9.55
C PHE A 122 9.73 -10.07 10.02
N GLU A 123 8.70 -10.89 9.81
CA GLU A 123 8.71 -12.32 10.14
C GLU A 123 9.18 -13.18 8.96
N ARG A 124 9.69 -14.38 9.26
CA ARG A 124 10.17 -15.33 8.25
C ARG A 124 9.03 -15.67 7.28
N GLY A 125 9.19 -15.30 6.01
CA GLY A 125 8.22 -15.57 4.96
C GLY A 125 7.14 -14.50 4.78
N GLY A 126 7.03 -13.49 5.66
CA GLY A 126 6.04 -12.42 5.54
C GLY A 126 6.11 -11.68 4.20
N TYR A 127 7.32 -11.34 3.75
CA TYR A 127 7.53 -10.76 2.42
C TYR A 127 6.97 -11.62 1.27
N ARG A 128 7.16 -12.94 1.34
CA ARG A 128 6.66 -13.87 0.30
C ARG A 128 5.13 -13.93 0.28
N ILE A 129 4.48 -13.80 1.44
CA ILE A 129 3.02 -13.68 1.54
C ILE A 129 2.57 -12.40 0.84
N LEU A 130 3.21 -11.25 1.12
CA LEU A 130 2.89 -9.98 0.47
C LEU A 130 2.97 -10.08 -1.06
N ILE A 131 4.06 -10.63 -1.60
CA ILE A 131 4.23 -10.78 -3.04
C ILE A 131 3.18 -11.71 -3.65
N ARG A 132 2.82 -12.82 -2.97
CA ARG A 132 1.77 -13.72 -3.43
C ARG A 132 0.42 -13.00 -3.51
N THR A 133 0.06 -12.19 -2.50
CA THR A 133 -1.17 -11.40 -2.49
C THR A 133 -1.22 -10.45 -3.68
N LEU A 134 -0.13 -9.73 -3.96
CA LEU A 134 -0.08 -8.75 -5.06
C LEU A 134 -0.09 -9.42 -6.43
N ARG A 135 0.55 -10.58 -6.59
CA ARG A 135 0.49 -11.34 -7.85
C ARG A 135 -0.91 -11.89 -8.13
N GLY A 136 -1.60 -12.41 -7.11
CA GLY A 136 -3.00 -12.83 -7.25
C GLY A 136 -3.89 -11.68 -7.73
N LYS A 137 -3.66 -10.46 -7.23
CA LYS A 137 -4.36 -9.26 -7.72
C LYS A 137 -4.08 -8.97 -9.21
N ALA A 138 -2.84 -9.11 -9.64
CA ALA A 138 -2.45 -8.89 -11.04
C ALA A 138 -3.18 -9.84 -11.99
N GLU A 139 -3.44 -11.06 -11.54
CA GLU A 139 -4.14 -12.10 -12.29
C GLU A 139 -5.66 -11.84 -12.32
N SER A 140 -6.26 -11.38 -11.23
CA SER A 140 -7.69 -11.02 -11.15
C SER A 140 -8.07 -9.77 -11.93
N ASN A 141 -7.11 -8.90 -12.27
CA ASN A 141 -7.32 -7.71 -13.10
C ASN A 141 -7.31 -8.01 -14.62
N ARG A 142 -7.25 -9.28 -15.02
CA ARG A 142 -7.41 -9.72 -16.42
C ARG A 142 -8.88 -9.96 -16.74
#